data_AF-A0A5C5EAC0-F1
#
_entry.id   AF-A0A5C5EAC0-F1
#
_cell.length_a   1.000
_cell.length_b   1.000
_cell.length_c   1.000
_cell.angle_alpha   90.00
_cell.angle_beta   90.00
_cell.angle_gamma   90.00
#
_symmetry.space_group_name_H-M   'P 1'
#
loop_
_entity.id
_entity.type
_entity.pdbx_description
1 polymer ?
#
loop_
_entity_poly.entity_id
_entity_poly.type
_entity_poly.pdbx_seq_one_letter_code
_entity_poly.pdbx_strand_id
1 'polypeptide(L)'
;MKKFSKAELIEYFAENEFFVINTHIFSQNTSKYVFLYNETISKGIVLKDYNTEEELKTINEEIYLVRETLKELKFNIWNIYYFILVNNESEKNRKIYSIERDSRNMRKYVIQSLDDVNRVPFFKIKPSSEVDSSILIDFYGFIEDSQDTEINNVIAEIINSEGEYGELSKQKIRGILREKLSQGETL
;
A
#
# COMPACT_ATOMS: atom_id res chain seq x y z
N MET A 1 -1.82 -21.23 23.23
CA MET A 1 -1.01 -20.86 22.05
C MET A 1 -0.22 -19.59 22.37
N LYS A 2 1.02 -19.49 21.89
CA LYS A 2 1.89 -18.32 22.10
C LYS A 2 1.21 -17.11 21.42
N LYS A 3 1.04 -16.00 22.15
CA LYS A 3 0.51 -14.76 21.56
C LYS A 3 1.51 -14.28 20.52
N PHE A 4 1.04 -14.07 19.30
CA PHE A 4 1.81 -13.43 18.24
C PHE A 4 2.08 -11.98 18.65
N SER A 5 3.34 -11.56 18.68
CA SER A 5 3.70 -10.22 19.14
C SER A 5 4.01 -9.28 17.98
N LYS A 6 3.55 -8.03 18.09
CA LYS A 6 3.91 -6.95 17.16
C LYS A 6 5.42 -6.78 17.02
N ALA A 7 6.19 -7.06 18.06
CA ALA A 7 7.66 -7.03 18.04
C ALA A 7 8.23 -8.09 17.09
N GLU A 8 7.81 -9.35 17.22
CA GLU A 8 8.22 -10.44 16.32
C GLU A 8 7.91 -10.10 14.85
N LEU A 9 6.79 -9.42 14.59
CA LEU A 9 6.41 -9.01 13.25
C LEU A 9 7.28 -7.86 12.71
N ILE A 10 7.63 -6.89 13.55
CA ILE A 10 8.55 -5.80 13.17
C ILE A 10 9.95 -6.36 12.88
N GLU A 11 10.44 -7.29 13.70
CA GLU A 11 11.73 -7.98 13.47
C GLU A 11 11.72 -8.73 12.14
N TYR A 12 10.66 -9.51 11.88
CA TYR A 12 10.47 -10.19 10.60
C TYR A 12 10.48 -9.22 9.41
N PHE A 13 9.82 -8.06 9.55
CA PHE A 13 9.81 -7.05 8.49
C PHE A 13 11.16 -6.37 8.30
N ALA A 14 11.91 -6.14 9.36
CA ALA A 14 13.26 -5.59 9.27
C ALA A 14 14.21 -6.53 8.48
N GLU A 15 14.08 -7.85 8.66
CA GLU A 15 14.81 -8.85 7.85
C GLU A 15 14.45 -8.79 6.35
N ASN A 16 13.30 -8.21 6.00
CA ASN A 16 12.81 -8.02 4.64
C ASN A 16 12.91 -6.55 4.18
N GLU A 17 13.85 -5.79 4.76
CA GLU A 17 14.15 -4.39 4.42
C GLU A 17 12.98 -3.40 4.60
N PHE A 18 12.02 -3.73 5.48
CA PHE A 18 10.98 -2.80 5.90
C PHE A 18 11.39 -2.11 7.20
N PHE A 19 11.65 -0.81 7.13
CA PHE A 19 12.11 -0.03 8.27
C PHE A 19 11.04 0.94 8.77
N VAL A 20 11.06 1.21 10.08
CA VAL A 20 10.13 2.17 10.71
C VAL A 20 10.43 3.56 10.18
N ILE A 21 9.46 4.17 9.49
CA ILE A 21 9.56 5.55 9.03
C ILE A 21 8.35 6.35 9.48
N ASN A 22 8.56 7.65 9.73
CA ASN A 22 7.52 8.65 9.95
C ASN A 22 6.39 8.25 10.92
N THR A 23 6.58 7.28 11.82
CA THR A 23 5.48 6.73 12.64
C THR A 23 4.86 7.78 13.57
N HIS A 24 5.62 8.82 13.91
CA HIS A 24 5.16 9.96 14.70
C HIS A 24 4.06 10.80 14.03
N ILE A 25 3.91 10.73 12.70
CA ILE A 25 2.90 11.48 11.94
C ILE A 25 1.47 10.97 12.21
N PHE A 26 1.32 9.71 12.61
CA PHE A 26 0.01 9.09 12.85
C PHE A 26 -0.58 9.48 14.21
N SER A 27 -0.13 10.59 14.80
CA SER A 27 -0.39 10.83 16.20
C SER A 27 -0.28 12.25 16.74
N GLN A 28 -1.34 12.61 17.45
CA GLN A 28 -1.24 12.95 18.89
C GLN A 28 -1.15 11.70 19.81
N ASN A 29 -1.40 10.47 19.32
CA ASN A 29 -1.31 9.20 20.05
C ASN A 29 -0.34 8.18 19.42
N THR A 30 0.97 8.39 19.58
CA THR A 30 2.10 7.68 18.94
C THR A 30 2.17 6.19 19.26
N SER A 31 1.45 5.72 20.28
CA SER A 31 1.58 4.35 20.79
C SER A 31 0.81 3.29 19.99
N LYS A 32 -0.08 3.67 19.07
CA LYS A 32 -1.01 2.72 18.43
C LYS A 32 -0.57 2.22 17.06
N TYR A 33 -0.04 3.10 16.20
CA TYR A 33 0.35 2.76 14.83
C TYR A 33 1.87 2.57 14.71
N VAL A 34 2.30 1.69 13.83
CA VAL A 34 3.69 1.63 13.35
C VAL A 34 3.66 1.62 11.84
N PHE A 35 4.40 2.54 11.21
CA PHE A 35 4.53 2.58 9.77
C PHE A 35 5.92 2.12 9.36
N LEU A 36 5.94 1.09 8.53
CA LEU A 36 7.12 0.50 7.95
C LEU A 36 7.12 0.76 6.46
N TYR A 37 8.29 1.00 5.89
CA TYR A 37 8.44 1.21 4.46
C TYR A 37 9.72 0.55 3.96
N ASN A 38 9.61 -0.05 2.78
CA ASN A 38 10.73 -0.56 2.01
C ASN A 38 10.85 0.33 0.77
N GLU A 39 11.95 1.09 0.70
CA GLU A 39 12.23 2.02 -0.39
C GLU A 39 12.56 1.26 -1.69
N THR A 40 13.33 0.17 -1.60
CA THR A 40 13.76 -0.67 -2.72
C THR A 40 12.58 -1.13 -3.59
N ILE A 41 11.51 -1.62 -2.97
CA ILE A 41 10.30 -2.08 -3.70
C ILE A 41 9.15 -1.06 -3.63
N SER A 42 9.40 0.10 -3.01
CA SER A 42 8.43 1.17 -2.80
C SER A 42 7.09 0.67 -2.24
N LYS A 43 7.14 -0.13 -1.17
CA LYS A 43 5.96 -0.67 -0.47
C LYS A 43 5.94 -0.23 0.99
N GLY A 44 4.73 0.02 1.51
CA GLY A 44 4.52 0.42 2.90
C GLY A 44 3.58 -0.51 3.65
N ILE A 45 3.74 -0.58 4.98
CA ILE A 45 2.91 -1.35 5.89
C ILE A 45 2.58 -0.48 7.10
N VAL A 46 1.29 -0.25 7.34
CA VAL A 46 0.80 0.36 8.59
C VAL A 46 0.28 -0.75 9.50
N LEU A 47 0.84 -0.86 10.70
CA LEU A 47 0.52 -1.87 11.70
C LEU A 47 -0.22 -1.24 12.88
N LYS A 48 -1.32 -1.86 13.31
CA LYS A 48 -1.98 -1.52 14.57
C LYS A 48 -2.59 -2.74 15.25
N ASP A 49 -2.45 -2.80 16.57
CA ASP A 49 -3.09 -3.78 17.43
C ASP A 49 -4.54 -3.39 17.72
N TYR A 50 -5.43 -4.37 17.59
CA TYR A 50 -6.85 -4.26 17.92
C TYR A 50 -7.19 -5.33 18.96
N ASN A 51 -7.43 -4.90 20.19
CA ASN A 51 -7.60 -5.81 21.33
C ASN A 51 -9.06 -5.96 21.74
N THR A 52 -9.90 -4.96 21.47
CA THR A 52 -11.30 -4.91 21.88
C THR A 52 -12.27 -4.93 20.69
N GLU A 53 -13.53 -5.35 20.92
CA GLU A 53 -14.55 -5.31 19.86
C GLU A 53 -14.93 -3.89 19.45
N GLU A 54 -14.84 -2.94 20.38
CA GLU A 54 -15.17 -1.54 20.12
C GLU A 54 -14.17 -0.93 19.14
N GLU A 55 -12.87 -1.21 19.31
CA GLU A 55 -11.84 -0.83 18.34
C GLU A 55 -12.06 -1.47 16.96
N LEU A 56 -12.64 -2.68 16.89
CA LEU A 56 -12.93 -3.31 15.60
C LEU A 56 -14.01 -2.56 14.80
N LYS A 57 -14.95 -1.89 15.48
CA LYS A 57 -16.04 -1.15 14.80
C LYS A 57 -15.52 0.10 14.09
N THR A 58 -14.44 0.70 14.58
CA THR A 58 -13.87 1.94 14.05
C THR A 58 -12.75 1.72 13.03
N ILE A 59 -12.34 0.47 12.76
CA ILE A 59 -11.22 0.16 11.86
C ILE A 59 -11.33 0.89 10.51
N ASN A 60 -12.50 0.86 9.87
CA ASN A 60 -12.63 1.44 8.54
C ASN A 60 -12.45 2.97 8.56
N GLU A 61 -13.00 3.64 9.56
CA GLU A 61 -12.84 5.09 9.75
C GLU A 61 -11.38 5.44 10.03
N GLU A 62 -10.70 4.66 10.86
CA GLU A 62 -9.28 4.86 11.16
C GLU A 62 -8.38 4.65 9.93
N ILE A 63 -8.64 3.61 9.14
CA ILE A 63 -7.88 3.35 7.90
C ILE A 63 -8.10 4.48 6.90
N TYR A 64 -9.31 5.04 6.83
CA TYR A 64 -9.58 6.21 5.99
C TYR A 64 -8.72 7.41 6.43
N LEU A 65 -8.65 7.69 7.74
CA LEU A 65 -7.81 8.77 8.26
C LEU A 65 -6.32 8.54 7.95
N VAL A 66 -5.83 7.32 8.17
CA VAL A 66 -4.44 6.94 7.85
C VAL A 66 -4.14 7.13 6.36
N ARG A 67 -5.07 6.77 5.48
CA ARG A 67 -4.95 7.00 4.04
C ARG A 67 -4.79 8.48 3.71
N GLU A 68 -5.65 9.34 4.25
CA GLU A 68 -5.58 10.78 3.97
C GLU A 68 -4.27 11.38 4.47
N THR A 69 -3.81 11.00 5.67
CA THR A 69 -2.49 11.42 6.19
C THR A 69 -1.34 10.97 5.29
N LEU A 70 -1.36 9.73 4.80
CA LEU A 70 -0.33 9.22 3.89
C LEU A 70 -0.36 9.92 2.52
N LYS A 71 -1.54 10.33 2.03
CA LYS A 71 -1.70 11.11 0.81
C LYS A 71 -1.08 12.49 0.94
N GLU A 72 -1.33 13.18 2.06
CA GLU A 72 -0.73 14.49 2.36
C GLU A 72 0.80 14.44 2.37
N LEU A 73 1.36 13.29 2.75
CA LEU A 73 2.79 13.00 2.74
C LEU A 73 3.31 12.48 1.40
N LYS A 74 2.48 12.50 0.35
CA LYS A 74 2.80 12.09 -1.02
C LYS A 74 3.20 10.62 -1.18
N PHE A 75 2.81 9.74 -0.25
CA PHE A 75 2.98 8.31 -0.47
C PHE A 75 1.94 7.77 -1.44
N ASN A 76 2.35 6.83 -2.29
CA ASN A 76 1.43 6.09 -3.14
C ASN A 76 0.62 5.08 -2.32
N ILE A 77 -0.63 5.42 -1.99
CA ILE A 77 -1.54 4.59 -1.19
C ILE A 77 -1.74 3.19 -1.76
N TRP A 78 -1.68 3.01 -3.08
CA TRP A 78 -1.85 1.70 -3.72
C TRP A 78 -0.71 0.72 -3.39
N ASN A 79 0.43 1.25 -2.96
CA ASN A 79 1.59 0.50 -2.52
C ASN A 79 1.66 0.31 -1.00
N ILE A 80 0.68 0.82 -0.26
CA ILE A 80 0.65 0.77 1.19
C ILE A 80 -0.47 -0.17 1.66
N TYR A 81 -0.14 -1.00 2.63
CA TYR A 81 -1.01 -2.03 3.14
C TYR A 81 -1.27 -1.80 4.62
N TYR A 82 -2.50 -2.06 5.04
CA TYR A 82 -2.92 -1.88 6.42
C TYR A 82 -3.08 -3.24 7.11
N PHE A 83 -2.29 -3.46 8.15
CA PHE A 83 -2.20 -4.72 8.87
C PHE A 83 -2.91 -4.59 10.23
N ILE A 84 -4.00 -5.32 10.36
CA ILE A 84 -4.88 -5.35 11.54
C ILE A 84 -4.41 -6.52 12.41
N LEU A 85 -3.69 -6.23 13.49
CA LEU A 85 -3.19 -7.28 14.39
C LEU A 85 -4.27 -7.61 15.43
N VAL A 86 -4.71 -8.87 15.48
CA VAL A 86 -5.78 -9.32 16.38
C VAL A 86 -5.32 -10.53 17.18
N ASN A 87 -5.35 -10.43 18.51
CA ASN A 87 -4.82 -11.44 19.43
C ASN A 87 -5.89 -12.34 20.10
N ASN A 88 -7.14 -12.32 19.65
CA ASN A 88 -8.25 -13.03 20.29
C ASN A 88 -9.01 -13.92 19.28
N GLU A 89 -8.98 -15.25 19.51
CA GLU A 89 -9.54 -16.28 18.62
C GLU A 89 -11.06 -16.48 18.71
N SER A 90 -11.73 -16.01 19.76
CA SER A 90 -13.14 -16.37 19.99
C SER A 90 -14.11 -15.46 19.21
N GLU A 91 -14.94 -16.06 18.34
CA GLU A 91 -16.12 -15.49 17.64
C GLU A 91 -15.90 -14.36 16.61
N LYS A 92 -14.67 -13.83 16.48
CA LYS A 92 -14.37 -12.62 15.72
C LYS A 92 -14.26 -12.77 14.20
N ASN A 93 -14.30 -14.01 13.67
CA ASN A 93 -13.97 -14.28 12.27
C ASN A 93 -14.88 -13.56 11.26
N ARG A 94 -16.22 -13.61 11.39
CA ARG A 94 -17.12 -13.06 10.34
C ARG A 94 -16.99 -11.55 10.13
N LYS A 95 -16.91 -10.77 11.21
CA LYS A 95 -16.76 -9.30 11.12
C LYS A 95 -15.38 -8.94 10.59
N ILE A 96 -14.34 -9.61 11.06
CA ILE A 96 -12.96 -9.42 10.59
C ILE A 96 -12.84 -9.70 9.08
N TYR A 97 -13.43 -10.80 8.59
CA TYR A 97 -13.48 -11.10 7.15
C TYR A 97 -14.19 -10.02 6.34
N SER A 98 -15.24 -9.40 6.88
CA SER A 98 -15.93 -8.30 6.19
C SER A 98 -15.07 -7.03 6.10
N ILE A 99 -14.22 -6.78 7.10
CA ILE A 99 -13.30 -5.63 7.11
C ILE A 99 -12.21 -5.81 6.06
N GLU A 100 -11.60 -7.01 6.00
CA GLU A 100 -10.54 -7.32 5.02
C GLU A 100 -11.02 -7.18 3.58
N ARG A 101 -12.28 -7.53 3.30
CA ARG A 101 -12.90 -7.43 1.97
C ARG A 101 -13.39 -6.04 1.57
N ASP A 102 -13.43 -5.09 2.50
CA ASP A 102 -13.87 -3.73 2.19
C ASP A 102 -12.75 -2.97 1.45
N SER A 103 -12.94 -2.79 0.14
CA SER A 103 -11.96 -2.21 -0.78
C SER A 103 -11.93 -0.68 -0.82
N ARG A 104 -12.79 0.02 -0.06
CA ARG A 104 -12.97 1.47 -0.22
C ARG A 104 -11.78 2.34 0.18
N ASN A 105 -10.94 1.86 1.10
CA ASN A 105 -9.91 2.70 1.73
C ASN A 105 -8.49 2.30 1.29
N MET A 106 -8.03 1.15 1.75
CA MET A 106 -6.69 0.61 1.51
C MET A 106 -6.76 -0.91 1.40
N ARG A 107 -5.70 -1.55 0.89
CA ARG A 107 -5.56 -3.00 0.98
C ARG A 107 -5.29 -3.38 2.43
N LYS A 108 -6.10 -4.29 2.97
CA LYS A 108 -6.07 -4.66 4.39
C LYS A 108 -5.76 -6.13 4.51
N TYR A 109 -5.05 -6.48 5.58
CA TYR A 109 -4.82 -7.86 5.96
C TYR A 109 -4.98 -7.99 7.47
N VAL A 110 -5.74 -8.99 7.89
CA VAL A 110 -5.83 -9.34 9.30
C VAL A 110 -4.76 -10.37 9.60
N ILE A 111 -3.88 -10.04 10.55
CA ILE A 111 -2.73 -10.87 10.89
C ILE A 111 -2.92 -11.38 12.31
N GLN A 112 -3.09 -12.69 12.44
CA GLN A 112 -3.22 -13.39 13.72
C GLN A 112 -1.97 -14.24 14.01
N SER A 113 -1.20 -14.53 12.97
CA SER A 113 0.04 -15.30 13.00
C SER A 113 1.01 -14.81 11.93
N LEU A 114 2.27 -15.24 12.00
CA LEU A 114 3.25 -14.92 10.98
C LEU A 114 2.90 -15.52 9.61
N ASP A 115 2.18 -16.65 9.58
CA ASP A 115 1.77 -17.30 8.33
C ASP A 115 0.77 -16.44 7.54
N ASP A 116 -0.01 -15.59 8.21
CA ASP A 116 -0.93 -14.67 7.53
C ASP A 116 -0.20 -13.66 6.64
N VAL A 117 1.06 -13.36 6.95
CA VAL A 117 1.91 -12.47 6.13
C VAL A 117 2.17 -13.10 4.77
N ASN A 118 2.19 -14.43 4.66
CA ASN A 118 2.35 -15.12 3.38
C ASN A 118 1.17 -14.87 2.43
N ARG A 119 0.03 -14.36 2.89
CA ARG A 119 -1.12 -14.00 2.04
C ARG A 119 -0.88 -12.71 1.25
N VAL A 120 0.16 -11.96 1.63
CA VAL A 120 0.43 -10.63 1.10
C VAL A 120 1.32 -10.75 -0.15
N PRO A 121 0.88 -10.25 -1.32
CA PRO A 121 1.51 -10.57 -2.61
C PRO A 121 3.00 -10.24 -2.73
N PHE A 122 3.45 -9.15 -2.10
CA PHE A 122 4.84 -8.68 -2.24
C PHE A 122 5.83 -9.37 -1.28
N PHE A 123 5.35 -10.21 -0.34
CA PHE A 123 6.22 -11.02 0.52
C PHE A 123 6.62 -12.35 -0.10
N LYS A 124 5.91 -12.82 -1.14
CA LYS A 124 6.20 -14.11 -1.80
C LYS A 124 7.38 -14.07 -2.78
N ILE A 125 8.10 -12.96 -2.85
CA ILE A 125 9.25 -12.81 -3.75
C ILE A 125 10.47 -13.50 -3.12
N LYS A 126 10.48 -14.84 -3.13
CA LYS A 126 11.76 -15.55 -3.26
C LYS A 126 12.28 -15.25 -4.67
N PRO A 127 13.60 -15.26 -4.91
CA PRO A 127 14.16 -15.05 -6.24
C PRO A 127 13.89 -16.30 -7.09
N SER A 128 12.64 -16.50 -7.51
CA SER A 128 12.34 -17.37 -8.63
C SER A 128 12.85 -16.66 -9.86
N SER A 129 13.71 -17.35 -10.61
CA SER A 129 14.32 -16.97 -11.88
C SER A 129 13.32 -16.76 -13.02
N GLU A 130 12.07 -16.44 -12.72
CA GLU A 130 11.14 -15.84 -13.67
C GLU A 130 11.19 -14.35 -13.40
N VAL A 131 11.55 -13.59 -14.44
CA VAL A 131 11.56 -12.14 -14.43
C VAL A 131 10.14 -11.67 -14.15
N ASP A 132 9.83 -11.58 -12.87
CA ASP A 132 8.69 -10.86 -12.36
C ASP A 132 8.94 -9.39 -12.70
N SER A 133 7.85 -8.68 -12.95
CA SER A 133 7.69 -7.29 -13.43
C SER A 133 8.53 -6.19 -12.75
N SER A 134 9.54 -6.52 -11.95
CA SER A 134 10.63 -5.69 -11.43
C SER A 134 11.38 -4.87 -12.48
N ILE A 135 11.32 -5.24 -13.78
CA ILE A 135 11.78 -4.38 -14.89
C ILE A 135 11.02 -3.04 -14.94
N LEU A 136 9.86 -2.92 -14.29
CA LEU A 136 9.13 -1.65 -14.22
C LEU A 136 9.75 -0.65 -13.23
N ILE A 137 10.47 -1.07 -12.20
CA ILE A 137 10.92 -0.15 -11.13
C ILE A 137 12.02 0.80 -11.63
N ASP A 138 12.99 0.28 -12.40
CA ASP A 138 14.01 1.12 -13.05
C ASP A 138 13.39 2.07 -14.10
N PHE A 139 12.29 1.67 -14.74
CA PHE A 139 11.57 2.51 -15.70
C PHE A 139 10.78 3.64 -15.02
N TYR A 140 10.16 3.39 -13.86
CA TYR A 140 9.45 4.43 -13.10
C TYR A 140 10.42 5.49 -12.57
N GLY A 141 11.56 5.07 -12.01
CA GLY A 141 12.62 6.01 -11.58
C GLY A 141 13.18 6.80 -12.76
N PHE A 142 13.41 6.16 -13.91
CA PHE A 142 13.85 6.84 -15.12
C PHE A 142 12.81 7.85 -15.67
N ILE A 143 11.52 7.56 -15.53
CA ILE A 143 10.44 8.46 -15.95
C ILE A 143 10.29 9.65 -14.98
N GLU A 144 10.36 9.43 -13.67
CA GLU A 144 10.31 10.52 -12.67
C GLU A 144 11.55 11.42 -12.75
N ASP A 145 12.74 10.85 -13.02
CA ASP A 145 13.98 11.59 -13.24
C ASP A 145 14.07 12.21 -14.65
N SER A 146 13.23 11.77 -15.58
CA SER A 146 13.14 12.39 -16.90
C SER A 146 12.56 13.80 -16.74
N GLN A 147 13.38 14.83 -16.95
CA GLN A 147 12.92 16.21 -17.09
C GLN A 147 12.15 16.43 -18.41
N ASP A 148 11.56 15.38 -18.97
CA ASP A 148 10.78 15.45 -20.18
C ASP A 148 9.40 16.01 -19.83
N THR A 149 9.18 17.26 -20.24
CA THR A 149 7.91 17.96 -20.00
C THR A 149 6.73 17.27 -20.67
N GLU A 150 6.94 16.54 -21.76
CA GLU A 150 5.88 15.86 -22.49
C GLU A 150 5.41 14.61 -21.74
N ILE A 151 6.34 13.81 -21.24
CA ILE A 151 6.05 12.63 -20.40
C ILE A 151 5.33 13.07 -19.12
N ASN A 152 5.81 14.13 -18.47
CA ASN A 152 5.19 14.67 -17.26
C ASN A 152 3.74 15.16 -17.51
N ASN A 153 3.49 15.79 -18.66
CA ASN A 153 2.14 16.21 -19.04
C ASN A 153 1.20 15.02 -19.27
N VAL A 154 1.67 13.95 -19.90
CA VAL A 154 0.89 12.71 -20.10
C VAL A 154 0.53 12.08 -18.75
N ILE A 155 1.48 12.00 -17.81
CA ILE A 155 1.23 11.44 -16.48
C ILE A 155 0.19 12.27 -15.73
N ALA A 156 0.32 13.61 -15.75
CA ALA A 156 -0.64 14.50 -15.11
C ALA A 156 -2.06 14.33 -15.69
N GLU A 157 -2.18 14.15 -17.00
CA GLU A 157 -3.46 13.93 -17.68
C GLU A 157 -4.09 12.58 -17.30
N ILE A 158 -3.28 11.52 -17.16
CA ILE A 158 -3.73 10.21 -16.65
C ILE A 158 -4.25 10.33 -15.21
N ILE A 159 -3.53 11.05 -14.34
CA ILE A 159 -3.95 11.27 -12.94
C ILE A 159 -5.27 12.05 -12.90
N ASN A 160 -5.35 13.15 -13.66
CA ASN A 160 -6.52 14.04 -13.71
C ASN A 160 -7.75 13.37 -14.35
N SER A 161 -7.58 12.34 -15.17
CA SER A 161 -8.67 11.63 -15.85
C SER A 161 -9.27 10.48 -15.03
N GLU A 162 -9.30 10.65 -13.70
CA GLU A 162 -9.77 9.71 -12.66
C GLU A 162 -8.76 8.63 -12.25
N GLY A 163 -7.54 8.62 -12.83
CA GLY A 163 -6.51 7.63 -12.51
C GLY A 163 -6.04 7.68 -11.05
N GLU A 164 -6.21 8.82 -10.37
CA GLU A 164 -5.92 8.95 -8.94
C GLU A 164 -6.91 8.13 -8.07
N TYR A 165 -8.16 8.00 -8.51
CA TYR A 165 -9.27 7.45 -7.72
C TYR A 165 -9.71 6.05 -8.20
N GLY A 166 -9.25 5.59 -9.36
CA GLY A 166 -9.60 4.28 -9.89
C GLY A 166 -8.69 3.81 -11.03
N GLU A 167 -8.73 2.50 -11.32
CA GLU A 167 -7.98 1.92 -12.44
C GLU A 167 -8.61 2.38 -13.77
N LEU A 168 -7.81 3.04 -14.61
CA LEU A 168 -8.26 3.43 -15.94
C LEU A 168 -8.28 2.23 -16.88
N SER A 169 -9.31 2.16 -17.72
CA SER A 169 -9.37 1.12 -18.74
C SER A 169 -8.22 1.26 -19.73
N LYS A 170 -7.72 0.12 -20.23
CA LYS A 170 -6.67 0.09 -21.27
C LYS A 170 -7.04 0.91 -22.51
N GLN A 171 -8.33 1.03 -22.81
CA GLN A 171 -8.83 1.85 -23.92
C GLN A 171 -8.66 3.35 -23.63
N LYS A 172 -8.95 3.80 -22.41
CA LYS A 172 -8.82 5.20 -22.00
C LYS A 172 -7.35 5.64 -21.98
N ILE A 173 -6.47 4.80 -21.43
CA ILE A 173 -5.01 5.03 -21.44
C ILE A 173 -4.49 5.11 -22.89
N ARG A 174 -4.89 4.17 -23.77
CA ARG A 174 -4.50 4.20 -25.19
C ARG A 174 -5.03 5.43 -25.93
N GLY A 175 -6.20 5.95 -25.55
CA GLY A 175 -6.76 7.18 -26.10
C GLY A 175 -5.85 8.38 -25.81
N ILE A 176 -5.51 8.58 -24.54
CA ILE A 176 -4.62 9.67 -24.08
C ILE A 176 -3.25 9.58 -24.76
N LEU A 177 -2.66 8.37 -24.82
CA LEU A 177 -1.36 8.18 -25.47
C LEU A 177 -1.39 8.45 -26.98
N ARG A 178 -2.47 8.07 -27.68
CA ARG A 178 -2.61 8.31 -29.13
C ARG A 178 -2.73 9.77 -29.47
N GLU A 179 -3.50 10.53 -28.69
CA GLU A 179 -3.67 11.97 -28.90
C GLU A 179 -2.33 12.71 -28.84
N LYS A 180 -1.46 12.33 -27.92
CA LYS A 180 -0.12 12.93 -27.75
C LYS A 180 0.88 12.46 -28.80
N LEU A 181 0.91 11.16 -29.12
CA LEU A 181 1.76 10.65 -30.21
C LEU A 181 1.43 11.30 -31.56
N SER A 182 0.14 11.57 -31.83
CA SER A 182 -0.26 12.26 -33.06
C SER A 182 0.14 13.74 -33.12
N GLN A 183 0.47 14.36 -31.99
CA GLN A 183 0.98 15.74 -31.94
C GLN A 183 2.49 15.80 -32.18
N GLY A 184 3.24 14.79 -31.73
CA GLY A 184 4.69 14.67 -31.94
C GLY A 184 5.10 14.34 -33.38
N GLU A 185 4.25 13.67 -34.17
CA GLU A 185 4.51 13.36 -35.60
C GLU A 185 4.38 14.58 -36.53
N THR A 186 3.94 15.73 -36.01
CA THR A 186 3.71 16.98 -36.78
C THR A 186 4.81 18.03 -36.64
N LEU A 187 5.91 17.73 -35.93
CA LEU A 187 7.09 18.58 -35.76
C LEU A 187 8.26 18.15 -36.65
#